data_AF-A0AAW0Y2U8-F1
#
_entry.id   AF-A0AAW0Y2U8-F1
#
_cell.length_a   1.000
_cell.length_b   1.000
_cell.length_c   1.000
_cell.angle_alpha   90.00
_cell.angle_beta   90.00
_cell.angle_gamma   90.00
#
_symmetry.space_group_name_H-M   'P 1'
#
loop_
_entity.id
_entity.type
_entity.pdbx_description
1 polymer ?
#
loop_
_entity_poly.entity_id
_entity_poly.type
_entity_poly.pdbx_seq_one_letter_code
_entity_poly.pdbx_strand_id
1 'polypeptide(L)'
;MTLKQVVDEKDDYVTPLALKIIANVIAMKKDLHFLHETGLLDTLTHCANDKESQIFLPAWRALHNLKVTNETKSACKNLYLEGVYPFVLPDDNKAPLLDIILVHGIKGGAAWTWRQHDQQRYRPLLSQEKRRNILKGQNIEDVDEFYTCCWPLDWLVPTLKLPVRVIAVNFKCGWWRWESECSTEGTGKSVIERSRDMAHALAAAGVGERPIIWISHSMGGLLVKNMLVELKSKSSGDNDVFAKEYSKEEFFSQVKHNQWEANSFAKQTMAIVFFSVPHQGSPLATSVTQGVLRQVLQPATELCEMRTDNPALHHLNQLFVSLAKAQSIAVLTLNESEPVLHKTTGYPLHFIPP
;
A
#
# COMPACT_ATOMS: atom_id res chain seq x y z
N MET A 1 -14.38 11.41 25.01
CA MET A 1 -15.44 12.28 24.45
C MET A 1 -14.97 13.02 23.19
N THR A 2 -13.77 13.60 23.17
CA THR A 2 -13.26 14.45 22.07
C THR A 2 -13.16 13.76 20.70
N LEU A 3 -12.57 12.56 20.58
CA LEU A 3 -12.37 11.94 19.26
C LEU A 3 -13.67 11.51 18.57
N LYS A 4 -14.69 11.10 19.34
CA LYS A 4 -15.99 10.77 18.76
C LYS A 4 -16.68 12.01 18.19
N GLN A 5 -16.67 13.11 18.95
CA GLN A 5 -17.24 14.40 18.51
C GLN A 5 -16.61 14.85 17.20
N VAL A 6 -15.27 14.78 17.10
CA VAL A 6 -14.53 15.11 15.86
C VAL A 6 -14.97 14.26 14.67
N VAL A 7 -15.23 12.96 14.87
CA VAL A 7 -15.72 12.09 13.79
C VAL A 7 -17.19 12.38 13.45
N ASP A 8 -18.02 12.69 14.45
CA ASP A 8 -19.44 13.01 14.26
C ASP A 8 -19.65 14.36 13.53
N GLU A 9 -18.68 15.29 13.62
CA GLU A 9 -18.67 16.55 12.87
C GLU A 9 -18.54 16.36 11.35
N LYS A 10 -18.10 15.18 10.89
CA LYS A 10 -18.00 14.78 9.48
C LYS A 10 -17.20 15.74 8.61
N ASP A 11 -16.16 16.36 9.17
CA ASP A 11 -15.23 17.17 8.39
C ASP A 11 -14.39 16.29 7.44
N ASP A 12 -14.30 16.67 6.17
CA ASP A 12 -13.66 15.88 5.11
C ASP A 12 -12.14 15.67 5.30
N TYR A 13 -11.48 16.53 6.09
CA TYR A 13 -10.04 16.48 6.35
C TYR A 13 -9.73 15.91 7.73
N VAL A 14 -10.49 16.31 8.75
CA VAL A 14 -10.23 15.94 10.14
C VAL A 14 -10.76 14.54 10.45
N THR A 15 -11.92 14.15 9.91
CA THR A 15 -12.52 12.82 10.16
C THR A 15 -11.59 11.68 9.76
N PRO A 16 -10.99 11.66 8.55
CA PRO A 16 -10.03 10.61 8.17
C PRO A 16 -8.81 10.54 9.09
N LEU A 17 -8.30 11.68 9.57
CA LEU A 17 -7.17 11.74 10.48
C LEU A 17 -7.53 11.19 11.86
N ALA A 18 -8.68 11.58 12.40
CA ALA A 18 -9.19 11.07 13.67
C ALA A 18 -9.37 9.54 13.62
N LEU A 19 -9.95 9.01 12.54
CA LEU A 19 -10.11 7.57 12.35
C LEU A 19 -8.78 6.82 12.25
N LYS A 20 -7.75 7.39 11.59
CA LYS A 20 -6.39 6.82 11.58
C LYS A 20 -5.77 6.79 12.97
N ILE A 21 -5.93 7.85 13.76
CA ILE A 21 -5.46 7.91 15.15
C ILE A 21 -6.14 6.82 15.97
N ILE A 22 -7.47 6.71 15.91
CA ILE A 22 -8.24 5.68 16.61
C ILE A 22 -7.76 4.28 16.22
N ALA A 23 -7.58 4.02 14.92
CA ALA A 23 -7.10 2.74 14.41
C ALA A 23 -5.69 2.38 14.91
N ASN A 24 -4.79 3.36 15.02
CA ASN A 24 -3.45 3.16 15.58
C ASN A 24 -3.50 2.87 17.09
N VAL A 25 -4.33 3.60 17.84
CA VAL A 25 -4.55 3.34 19.27
C VAL A 25 -5.07 1.91 19.48
N ILE A 26 -6.01 1.46 18.65
CA ILE A 26 -6.56 0.09 18.73
C ILE A 26 -5.51 -0.98 18.42
N ALA A 27 -4.63 -0.73 17.45
CA ALA A 27 -3.53 -1.65 17.12
C ALA A 27 -2.54 -1.82 18.29
N MET A 28 -2.37 -0.77 19.11
CA MET A 28 -1.35 -0.72 20.16
C MET A 28 -1.87 -1.06 21.56
N LYS A 29 -3.09 -0.64 21.90
CA LYS A 29 -3.63 -0.84 23.25
C LYS A 29 -4.17 -2.25 23.46
N LYS A 30 -3.86 -2.79 24.64
CA LYS A 30 -4.43 -4.05 25.15
C LYS A 30 -5.83 -3.85 25.73
N ASP A 31 -6.00 -2.82 26.54
CA ASP A 31 -7.30 -2.46 27.10
C ASP A 31 -8.03 -1.50 26.15
N LEU A 32 -9.23 -1.92 25.76
CA LEU A 32 -10.09 -1.25 24.79
C LEU A 32 -11.48 -0.94 25.36
N HIS A 33 -11.67 -1.00 26.69
CA HIS A 33 -12.97 -0.73 27.34
C HIS A 33 -13.56 0.64 26.94
N PHE A 34 -12.68 1.63 26.75
CA PHE A 34 -13.05 2.98 26.32
C PHE A 34 -13.85 3.01 25.01
N LEU A 35 -13.71 2.01 24.12
CA LEU A 35 -14.44 1.98 22.84
C LEU A 35 -15.95 1.86 23.04
N HIS A 36 -16.37 1.04 24.01
CA HIS A 36 -17.78 0.86 24.35
C HIS A 36 -18.30 2.06 25.13
N GLU A 37 -17.57 2.51 26.16
CA GLU A 37 -17.98 3.65 26.99
C GLU A 37 -18.18 4.94 26.20
N THR A 38 -17.36 5.14 25.16
CA THR A 38 -17.42 6.35 24.35
C THR A 38 -18.34 6.23 23.14
N GLY A 39 -18.86 5.03 22.82
CA GLY A 39 -19.62 4.77 21.59
C GLY A 39 -18.77 4.77 20.32
N LEU A 40 -17.43 4.71 20.43
CA LEU A 40 -16.52 4.69 19.29
C LEU A 40 -16.65 3.41 18.46
N LEU A 41 -17.03 2.28 19.06
CA LEU A 41 -17.22 1.03 18.33
C LEU A 41 -18.35 1.15 17.27
N ASP A 42 -19.47 1.79 17.65
CA ASP A 42 -20.60 2.00 16.74
C ASP A 42 -20.22 2.98 15.63
N THR A 43 -19.51 4.06 15.97
CA THR A 43 -18.96 5.00 15.00
C THR A 43 -18.03 4.29 14.00
N LEU A 44 -17.11 3.45 14.46
CA LEU A 44 -16.22 2.68 13.59
C LEU A 44 -16.99 1.72 12.68
N THR A 45 -18.01 1.05 13.21
CA THR A 45 -18.87 0.13 12.45
C THR A 45 -19.64 0.87 11.35
N HIS A 46 -20.15 2.06 11.65
CA HIS A 46 -20.80 2.92 10.67
C HIS A 46 -19.81 3.41 9.61
N CYS A 47 -18.67 3.99 10.02
CA CYS A 47 -17.64 4.50 9.11
C CYS A 47 -17.04 3.41 8.22
N ALA A 48 -16.96 2.15 8.68
CA ALA A 48 -16.47 1.03 7.88
C ALA A 48 -17.37 0.69 6.67
N ASN A 49 -18.62 1.17 6.66
CA ASN A 49 -19.55 1.07 5.53
C ASN A 49 -19.67 2.38 4.74
N ASP A 50 -18.86 3.38 5.05
CA ASP A 50 -18.85 4.65 4.33
C ASP A 50 -18.36 4.47 2.89
N LYS A 51 -18.81 5.37 2.00
CA LYS A 51 -18.44 5.36 0.59
C LYS A 51 -17.06 5.91 0.32
N GLU A 52 -16.62 6.85 1.16
CA GLU A 52 -15.34 7.52 1.00
C GLU A 52 -14.21 6.65 1.55
N SER A 53 -13.23 6.35 0.71
CA SER A 53 -12.15 5.46 1.10
C SER A 53 -11.29 5.95 2.25
N GLN A 54 -11.17 7.26 2.37
CA GLN A 54 -10.44 7.89 3.46
C GLN A 54 -11.12 7.71 4.83
N ILE A 55 -12.44 7.46 4.84
CA ILE A 55 -13.22 7.18 6.05
C ILE A 55 -13.27 5.67 6.30
N PHE A 56 -13.67 4.88 5.30
CA PHE A 56 -13.90 3.46 5.54
C PHE A 56 -12.60 2.68 5.77
N LEU A 57 -11.48 3.03 5.10
CA LEU A 57 -10.24 2.24 5.24
C LEU A 57 -9.66 2.27 6.66
N PRO A 58 -9.48 3.44 7.31
CA PRO A 58 -9.01 3.46 8.70
C PRO A 58 -10.01 2.81 9.67
N ALA A 59 -11.31 3.02 9.48
CA ALA A 59 -12.33 2.39 10.32
C ALA A 59 -12.33 0.86 10.18
N TRP A 60 -12.24 0.36 8.95
CA TRP A 60 -12.16 -1.06 8.65
C TRP A 60 -10.91 -1.70 9.24
N ARG A 61 -9.75 -1.04 9.09
CA ARG A 61 -8.49 -1.48 9.73
C ARG A 61 -8.65 -1.58 11.25
N ALA A 62 -9.25 -0.57 11.88
CA ALA A 62 -9.49 -0.57 13.31
C ALA A 62 -10.31 -1.79 13.74
N LEU A 63 -11.45 -2.05 13.07
CA LEU A 63 -12.32 -3.20 13.36
C LEU A 63 -11.60 -4.54 13.21
N HIS A 64 -10.69 -4.68 12.24
CA HIS A 64 -9.88 -5.90 12.10
C HIS A 64 -8.89 -6.08 13.25
N ASN A 65 -8.25 -5.01 13.69
CA ASN A 65 -7.31 -5.07 14.82
C ASN A 65 -8.02 -5.33 16.16
N LEU A 66 -9.34 -5.14 16.28
CA LEU A 66 -10.12 -5.55 17.45
C LEU A 66 -10.20 -7.07 17.61
N LYS A 67 -10.11 -7.83 16.50
CA LYS A 67 -10.18 -9.30 16.52
C LYS A 67 -8.88 -9.96 16.99
N VAL A 68 -7.82 -9.17 17.20
CA VAL A 68 -6.47 -9.67 17.50
C VAL A 68 -6.27 -9.75 19.02
N THR A 69 -5.74 -10.88 19.51
CA THR A 69 -5.53 -11.12 20.95
C THR A 69 -4.43 -10.23 21.53
N ASN A 70 -4.39 -10.06 22.85
CA ASN A 70 -3.39 -9.25 23.53
C ASN A 70 -1.96 -9.81 23.39
N GLU A 71 -1.82 -11.14 23.36
CA GLU A 71 -0.55 -11.83 23.13
C GLU A 71 -0.06 -11.53 21.71
N THR A 72 -0.96 -11.63 20.74
CA THR A 72 -0.69 -11.38 19.32
C THR A 72 -0.33 -9.91 19.08
N LYS A 73 -0.98 -8.99 19.80
CA LYS A 73 -0.62 -7.56 19.82
C LYS A 73 0.77 -7.31 20.38
N SER A 74 1.13 -7.93 21.51
CA SER A 74 2.48 -7.82 22.09
C SER A 74 3.55 -8.38 21.16
N ALA A 75 3.22 -9.43 20.42
CA ALA A 75 4.09 -9.99 19.40
C ALA A 75 4.05 -9.23 18.06
N CYS A 76 3.34 -8.09 17.96
CA CYS A 76 3.19 -7.31 16.72
C CYS A 76 2.88 -8.17 15.47
N LYS A 77 2.05 -9.20 15.63
CA LYS A 77 1.74 -10.19 14.59
C LYS A 77 0.27 -10.09 14.20
N ASN A 78 -0.09 -10.41 12.96
CA ASN A 78 -1.46 -10.32 12.43
C ASN A 78 -2.15 -8.96 12.69
N LEU A 79 -1.37 -7.87 12.77
CA LEU A 79 -1.83 -6.50 12.95
C LEU A 79 -1.75 -5.73 11.63
N TYR A 80 -2.81 -5.03 11.29
CA TYR A 80 -2.82 -4.12 10.17
C TYR A 80 -2.37 -2.72 10.65
N LEU A 81 -1.12 -2.35 10.36
CA LEU A 81 -0.54 -1.04 10.70
C LEU A 81 -0.96 0.05 9.71
N GLU A 82 -0.60 1.31 9.99
CA GLU A 82 -0.87 2.43 9.09
C GLU A 82 -0.32 2.14 7.68
N GLY A 83 -1.15 2.40 6.67
CA GLY A 83 -0.81 2.12 5.28
C GLY A 83 -1.08 0.70 4.80
N VAL A 84 -1.48 -0.25 5.65
CA VAL A 84 -1.82 -1.62 5.23
C VAL A 84 -3.29 -1.91 5.53
N TYR A 85 -4.08 -2.17 4.49
CA TYR A 85 -5.54 -2.33 4.60
C TYR A 85 -6.01 -3.67 4.05
N PRO A 86 -6.72 -4.50 4.84
CA PRO A 86 -7.31 -5.74 4.35
C PRO A 86 -8.56 -5.44 3.51
N PHE A 87 -8.47 -5.50 2.19
CA PHE A 87 -9.62 -5.25 1.31
C PHE A 87 -10.60 -6.44 1.31
N VAL A 88 -10.04 -7.65 1.28
CA VAL A 88 -10.80 -8.90 1.29
C VAL A 88 -10.10 -9.86 2.23
N LEU A 89 -10.85 -10.41 3.17
CA LEU A 89 -10.45 -11.59 3.93
C LEU A 89 -11.32 -12.76 3.48
N PRO A 90 -10.79 -14.00 3.51
CA PRO A 90 -11.64 -15.16 3.35
C PRO A 90 -12.73 -15.17 4.43
N ASP A 91 -13.84 -15.89 4.17
CA ASP A 91 -14.88 -16.10 5.18
C ASP A 91 -14.28 -16.62 6.50
N ASP A 92 -14.88 -16.24 7.64
CA ASP A 92 -14.34 -16.46 9.00
C ASP A 92 -13.98 -17.94 9.31
N ASN A 93 -14.47 -18.90 8.52
CA ASN A 93 -14.21 -20.33 8.68
C ASN A 93 -13.04 -20.88 7.82
N LYS A 94 -12.37 -20.07 7.00
CA LYS A 94 -11.26 -20.52 6.14
C LYS A 94 -10.04 -19.60 6.28
N ALA A 95 -8.89 -20.17 6.63
CA ALA A 95 -7.63 -19.41 6.58
C ALA A 95 -7.26 -19.10 5.11
N PRO A 96 -6.69 -17.90 4.81
CA PRO A 96 -6.23 -17.61 3.46
C PRO A 96 -5.09 -18.54 3.07
N LEU A 97 -5.08 -18.97 1.82
CA LEU A 97 -4.00 -19.78 1.24
C LEU A 97 -3.00 -18.93 0.46
N LEU A 98 -3.37 -17.69 0.12
CA LEU A 98 -2.60 -16.79 -0.74
C LEU A 98 -2.85 -15.34 -0.33
N ASP A 99 -1.79 -14.53 -0.37
CA ASP A 99 -1.86 -13.08 -0.25
C ASP A 99 -1.72 -12.40 -1.62
N ILE A 100 -2.68 -11.54 -1.98
CA ILE A 100 -2.59 -10.64 -3.13
C ILE A 100 -2.37 -9.22 -2.60
N ILE A 101 -1.23 -8.63 -2.92
CA ILE A 101 -0.83 -7.32 -2.40
C ILE A 101 -0.90 -6.27 -3.52
N LEU A 102 -1.77 -5.28 -3.34
CA LEU A 102 -1.95 -4.17 -4.25
C LEU A 102 -1.09 -2.97 -3.80
N VAL A 103 -0.12 -2.55 -4.61
CA VAL A 103 0.81 -1.44 -4.30
C VAL A 103 0.69 -0.31 -5.33
N HIS A 104 0.16 0.84 -4.93
CA HIS A 104 -0.09 1.96 -5.84
C HIS A 104 1.19 2.73 -6.19
N GLY A 105 1.09 3.71 -7.11
CA GLY A 105 2.19 4.57 -7.55
C GLY A 105 2.12 6.00 -6.98
N ILE A 106 2.92 6.91 -7.55
CA ILE A 106 2.95 8.34 -7.18
C ILE A 106 1.56 8.98 -7.35
N LYS A 107 1.11 9.82 -6.40
CA LYS A 107 -0.26 10.38 -6.35
C LYS A 107 -1.39 9.33 -6.35
N GLY A 108 -1.05 8.06 -6.18
CA GLY A 108 -2.02 6.98 -6.05
C GLY A 108 -2.60 6.88 -4.65
N GLY A 109 -3.41 5.85 -4.45
CA GLY A 109 -3.92 5.48 -3.14
C GLY A 109 -4.50 4.09 -3.18
N ALA A 110 -4.52 3.42 -2.02
CA ALA A 110 -4.97 2.04 -1.89
C ALA A 110 -6.34 1.78 -2.53
N ALA A 111 -7.26 2.74 -2.44
CA ALA A 111 -8.62 2.60 -2.97
C ALA A 111 -8.85 3.29 -4.32
N TRP A 112 -7.92 4.09 -4.83
CA TRP A 112 -8.14 4.92 -6.02
C TRP A 112 -7.41 4.41 -7.25
N THR A 113 -6.20 3.87 -7.08
CA THR A 113 -5.35 3.45 -8.21
C THR A 113 -5.93 2.28 -8.99
N TRP A 114 -6.78 1.48 -8.38
CA TRP A 114 -7.33 0.25 -8.96
C TRP A 114 -8.74 0.41 -9.52
N ARG A 115 -9.22 1.66 -9.62
CA ARG A 115 -10.53 1.98 -10.16
C ARG A 115 -10.44 2.27 -11.66
N GLN A 116 -11.53 2.03 -12.38
CA GLN A 116 -11.67 2.52 -13.75
C GLN A 116 -11.69 4.05 -13.75
N HIS A 117 -11.15 4.69 -14.79
CA HIS A 117 -11.09 6.15 -14.88
C HIS A 117 -12.48 6.70 -15.23
N ASP A 118 -13.12 7.44 -14.33
CA ASP A 118 -14.55 7.79 -14.45
C ASP A 118 -14.93 9.16 -13.87
N GLN A 119 -16.07 9.65 -14.37
CA GLN A 119 -16.74 10.89 -14.00
C GLN A 119 -17.48 10.81 -12.64
N GLN A 120 -17.52 9.62 -12.00
CA GLN A 120 -18.27 9.34 -10.77
C GLN A 120 -17.37 8.90 -9.61
N ARG A 121 -16.42 9.77 -9.20
CA ARG A 121 -15.53 9.54 -8.04
C ARG A 121 -16.25 9.16 -6.74
N TYR A 122 -17.54 9.46 -6.64
CA TYR A 122 -18.36 9.27 -5.45
C TYR A 122 -18.98 7.88 -5.31
N ARG A 123 -18.79 6.95 -6.27
CA ARG A 123 -19.33 5.60 -6.13
C ARG A 123 -18.50 4.82 -5.09
N PRO A 124 -19.09 4.37 -3.97
CA PRO A 124 -18.40 3.60 -2.93
C PRO A 124 -17.65 2.41 -3.53
N LEU A 125 -16.50 2.03 -2.96
CA LEU A 125 -16.08 0.63 -3.13
C LEU A 125 -17.21 -0.24 -2.59
N LEU A 126 -17.55 -1.35 -3.27
CA LEU A 126 -18.66 -2.25 -2.87
C LEU A 126 -18.75 -2.43 -1.35
N SER A 127 -19.95 -2.41 -0.76
CA SER A 127 -20.06 -2.66 0.69
C SER A 127 -19.44 -4.02 1.05
N GLN A 128 -19.00 -4.20 2.29
CA GLN A 128 -18.41 -5.47 2.72
C GLN A 128 -19.38 -6.64 2.54
N GLU A 129 -20.67 -6.40 2.76
CA GLU A 129 -21.74 -7.36 2.47
C GLU A 129 -21.77 -7.73 0.98
N LYS A 130 -21.79 -6.74 0.07
CA LYS A 130 -21.74 -7.00 -1.37
C LYS A 130 -20.48 -7.78 -1.76
N ARG A 131 -19.31 -7.44 -1.23
CA ARG A 131 -18.05 -8.19 -1.49
C ARG A 131 -18.13 -9.65 -1.05
N ARG A 132 -18.68 -9.91 0.13
CA ARG A 132 -18.88 -11.28 0.64
C ARG A 132 -19.89 -12.06 -0.19
N ASN A 133 -20.93 -11.40 -0.69
CA ASN A 133 -21.91 -12.04 -1.56
C ASN A 133 -21.29 -12.42 -2.91
N ILE A 134 -20.37 -11.62 -3.45
CA ILE A 134 -19.60 -12.01 -4.64
C ILE A 134 -18.75 -13.26 -4.37
N LEU A 135 -18.03 -13.31 -3.25
CA LEU A 135 -17.21 -14.48 -2.87
C LEU A 135 -18.05 -15.76 -2.74
N LYS A 136 -19.34 -15.63 -2.44
CA LYS A 136 -20.30 -16.74 -2.36
C LYS A 136 -20.92 -17.11 -3.71
N GLY A 137 -20.47 -16.50 -4.80
CA GLY A 137 -20.98 -16.75 -6.15
C GLY A 137 -22.41 -16.24 -6.37
N GLN A 138 -22.90 -15.31 -5.54
CA GLN A 138 -24.18 -14.67 -5.78
C GLN A 138 -24.01 -13.61 -6.87
N ASN A 139 -24.87 -13.67 -7.90
CA ASN A 139 -24.97 -12.62 -8.90
C ASN A 139 -25.29 -11.29 -8.20
N ILE A 140 -24.39 -10.32 -8.33
CA ILE A 140 -24.79 -8.95 -8.06
C ILE A 140 -25.45 -8.45 -9.34
N GLU A 141 -26.75 -8.11 -9.28
CA GLU A 141 -27.49 -7.42 -10.34
C GLU A 141 -26.91 -6.02 -10.70
N ASP A 142 -25.79 -5.63 -10.10
CA ASP A 142 -25.28 -4.26 -9.98
C ASP A 142 -23.80 -4.15 -10.45
N VAL A 143 -23.20 -5.24 -10.95
CA VAL A 143 -21.87 -5.22 -11.60
C VAL A 143 -22.10 -5.07 -13.09
N ASP A 144 -21.91 -3.85 -13.57
CA ASP A 144 -21.85 -3.53 -15.00
C ASP A 144 -20.75 -4.38 -15.65
N GLU A 145 -21.08 -5.10 -16.73
CA GLU A 145 -20.13 -5.94 -17.47
C GLU A 145 -18.94 -5.14 -18.03
N PHE A 146 -19.09 -3.82 -18.19
CA PHE A 146 -18.10 -2.92 -18.80
C PHE A 146 -17.49 -1.91 -17.83
N TYR A 147 -17.94 -1.87 -16.57
CA TYR A 147 -17.48 -0.89 -15.61
C TYR A 147 -17.23 -1.49 -14.22
N THR A 148 -16.07 -1.16 -13.66
CA THR A 148 -15.66 -1.59 -12.31
C THR A 148 -15.27 -0.42 -11.42
N CYS A 149 -15.79 -0.44 -10.19
CA CYS A 149 -15.41 0.50 -9.14
C CYS A 149 -14.02 0.22 -8.61
N CYS A 150 -13.58 -1.05 -8.61
CA CYS A 150 -12.24 -1.50 -8.26
C CYS A 150 -11.98 -2.89 -8.83
N TRP A 151 -11.29 -2.96 -9.97
CA TRP A 151 -11.18 -4.19 -10.77
C TRP A 151 -10.61 -5.40 -10.01
N PRO A 152 -9.65 -5.25 -9.06
CA PRO A 152 -9.16 -6.40 -8.31
C PRO A 152 -10.26 -7.02 -7.44
N LEU A 153 -11.21 -6.22 -6.98
CA LEU A 153 -12.30 -6.66 -6.11
C LEU A 153 -13.49 -7.16 -6.92
N ASP A 154 -13.83 -6.43 -7.98
CA ASP A 154 -15.05 -6.68 -8.74
C ASP A 154 -14.86 -7.81 -9.77
N TRP A 155 -13.64 -7.97 -10.31
CA TRP A 155 -13.37 -8.93 -11.38
C TRP A 155 -12.32 -9.99 -11.01
N LEU A 156 -11.21 -9.62 -10.37
CA LEU A 156 -10.16 -10.60 -10.07
C LEU A 156 -10.59 -11.58 -8.97
N VAL A 157 -10.85 -11.10 -7.76
CA VAL A 157 -11.22 -11.94 -6.60
C VAL A 157 -12.34 -12.95 -6.90
N PRO A 158 -13.44 -12.58 -7.58
CA PRO A 158 -14.56 -13.50 -7.86
C PRO A 158 -14.19 -14.67 -8.79
N THR A 159 -13.18 -14.48 -9.65
CA THR A 159 -12.72 -15.53 -10.56
C THR A 159 -11.82 -16.56 -9.88
N LEU A 160 -11.35 -16.28 -8.66
CA LEU A 160 -10.45 -17.15 -7.91
C LEU A 160 -11.24 -18.22 -7.14
N LYS A 161 -10.91 -19.49 -7.39
CA LYS A 161 -11.54 -20.65 -6.73
C LYS A 161 -10.87 -21.06 -5.41
N LEU A 162 -10.03 -20.20 -4.84
CA LEU A 162 -9.31 -20.45 -3.59
C LEU A 162 -9.51 -19.30 -2.59
N PRO A 163 -9.46 -19.56 -1.27
CA PRO A 163 -9.53 -18.50 -0.27
C PRO A 163 -8.28 -17.61 -0.34
N VAL A 164 -8.47 -16.36 -0.77
CA VAL A 164 -7.41 -15.36 -0.87
C VAL A 164 -7.60 -14.25 0.16
N ARG A 165 -6.49 -13.67 0.61
CA ARG A 165 -6.48 -12.40 1.32
C ARG A 165 -5.96 -11.33 0.38
N VAL A 166 -6.75 -10.27 0.16
CA VAL A 166 -6.33 -9.11 -0.62
C VAL A 166 -6.00 -7.97 0.33
N ILE A 167 -4.78 -7.45 0.23
CA ILE A 167 -4.29 -6.32 1.00
C ILE A 167 -3.95 -5.20 0.03
N ALA A 168 -4.41 -3.99 0.31
CA ALA A 168 -3.96 -2.80 -0.38
C ALA A 168 -3.03 -1.99 0.51
N VAL A 169 -1.92 -1.56 -0.07
CA VAL A 169 -0.92 -0.71 0.57
C VAL A 169 -1.18 0.74 0.18
N ASN A 170 -1.13 1.64 1.15
CA ASN A 170 -1.21 3.08 0.98
C ASN A 170 0.04 3.75 1.55
N PHE A 171 0.69 4.61 0.78
CA PHE A 171 1.80 5.42 1.25
C PHE A 171 1.71 6.82 0.64
N LYS A 172 2.00 7.86 1.44
CA LYS A 172 1.99 9.25 0.93
C LYS A 172 3.19 9.47 -0.01
N CYS A 173 2.95 9.80 -1.27
CA CYS A 173 3.99 10.16 -2.24
C CYS A 173 3.46 11.24 -3.20
N GLY A 174 4.02 12.44 -3.08
CA GLY A 174 3.71 13.59 -3.94
C GLY A 174 4.68 13.71 -5.11
N TRP A 175 4.34 14.54 -6.08
CA TRP A 175 5.24 14.87 -7.20
C TRP A 175 6.26 15.92 -6.82
N TRP A 176 5.84 16.82 -5.95
CA TRP A 176 6.58 18.00 -5.54
C TRP A 176 6.90 17.91 -4.06
N ARG A 177 8.01 18.52 -3.64
CA ARG A 177 8.42 18.54 -2.23
C ARG A 177 7.42 19.22 -1.31
N TRP A 178 6.65 20.18 -1.79
CA TRP A 178 5.64 20.88 -0.98
C TRP A 178 4.31 20.12 -0.87
N GLU A 179 4.09 19.10 -1.69
CA GLU A 179 2.91 18.21 -1.55
C GLU A 179 3.12 17.16 -0.45
N SER A 180 4.36 16.95 0.03
CA SER A 180 4.59 16.11 1.20
C SER A 180 4.24 16.90 2.47
N GLU A 181 3.02 16.71 2.96
CA GLU A 181 2.60 17.14 4.30
C GLU A 181 3.36 16.34 5.37
N CYS A 182 4.57 16.77 5.68
CA CYS A 182 5.24 16.51 6.95
C CYS A 182 6.25 17.63 7.22
N SER A 183 5.84 18.58 8.06
CA SER A 183 6.51 19.86 8.35
C SER A 183 7.70 19.77 9.31
N THR A 184 8.40 18.63 9.38
CA THR A 184 9.62 18.48 10.21
C THR A 184 10.79 17.78 9.52
N GLU A 185 10.58 17.13 8.37
CA GLU A 185 11.66 16.55 7.54
C GLU A 185 11.57 17.17 6.14
N GLY A 186 12.26 18.29 5.92
CA GLY A 186 12.20 19.07 4.69
C GLY A 186 12.65 18.35 3.41
N THR A 187 12.98 17.06 3.47
CA THR A 187 13.31 16.17 2.36
C THR A 187 12.38 14.96 2.46
N GLY A 188 11.48 14.76 1.49
CA GLY A 188 10.62 13.58 1.46
C GLY A 188 11.43 12.27 1.53
N LYS A 189 10.84 11.22 2.11
CA LYS A 189 11.46 9.90 2.26
C LYS A 189 11.91 9.30 0.93
N SER A 190 13.08 8.69 0.89
CA SER A 190 13.60 7.92 -0.25
C SER A 190 12.73 6.70 -0.57
N VAL A 191 12.87 6.14 -1.78
CA VAL A 191 12.17 4.89 -2.15
C VAL A 191 12.60 3.74 -1.23
N ILE A 192 13.86 3.72 -0.76
CA ILE A 192 14.37 2.70 0.16
C ILE A 192 13.66 2.78 1.52
N GLU A 193 13.64 3.96 2.16
CA GLU A 193 12.98 4.14 3.46
C GLU A 193 11.50 3.75 3.41
N ARG A 194 10.80 4.17 2.34
CA ARG A 194 9.40 3.80 2.13
C ARG A 194 9.20 2.30 1.95
N SER A 195 10.12 1.64 1.25
CA SER A 195 10.07 0.19 1.07
C SER A 195 10.24 -0.55 2.41
N ARG A 196 11.05 -0.02 3.32
CA ARG A 196 11.23 -0.56 4.69
C ARG A 196 9.99 -0.36 5.55
N ASP A 197 9.41 0.85 5.54
CA ASP A 197 8.15 1.14 6.25
C ASP A 197 7.03 0.20 5.77
N MET A 198 6.91 0.02 4.45
CA MET A 198 5.96 -0.91 3.83
C MET A 198 6.22 -2.35 4.25
N ALA A 199 7.47 -2.81 4.20
CA ALA A 199 7.85 -4.16 4.60
C ALA A 199 7.50 -4.44 6.07
N HIS A 200 7.77 -3.48 6.96
CA HIS A 200 7.44 -3.59 8.38
C HIS A 200 5.94 -3.72 8.60
N ALA A 201 5.14 -2.88 7.94
CA ALA A 201 3.69 -2.90 8.08
C ALA A 201 3.08 -4.19 7.51
N LEU A 202 3.61 -4.71 6.39
CA LEU A 202 3.17 -5.97 5.79
C LEU A 202 3.57 -7.18 6.66
N ALA A 203 4.78 -7.19 7.22
CA ALA A 203 5.23 -8.25 8.12
C ALA A 203 4.37 -8.30 9.39
N ALA A 204 4.04 -7.14 9.97
CA ALA A 204 3.13 -7.06 11.10
C ALA A 204 1.74 -7.65 10.76
N ALA A 205 1.27 -7.49 9.53
CA ALA A 205 0.03 -8.10 9.05
C ALA A 205 0.15 -9.62 8.76
N GLY A 206 1.32 -10.23 8.98
CA GLY A 206 1.57 -11.65 8.72
C GLY A 206 1.73 -11.98 7.23
N VAL A 207 2.07 -10.99 6.39
CA VAL A 207 2.48 -11.24 5.01
C VAL A 207 3.88 -11.84 5.02
N GLY A 208 4.16 -12.82 4.15
CA GLY A 208 5.41 -13.60 4.17
C GLY A 208 5.29 -14.95 4.90
N GLU A 209 4.14 -15.26 5.49
CA GLU A 209 3.83 -16.60 6.01
C GLU A 209 3.14 -17.51 4.98
N ARG A 210 2.69 -16.93 3.87
CA ARG A 210 1.94 -17.57 2.79
C ARG A 210 2.48 -17.11 1.45
N PRO A 211 2.22 -17.86 0.37
CA PRO A 211 2.56 -17.42 -0.97
C PRO A 211 1.97 -16.05 -1.30
N ILE A 212 2.72 -15.24 -2.04
CA ILE A 212 2.42 -13.83 -2.34
C ILE A 212 2.35 -13.60 -3.85
N ILE A 213 1.32 -12.89 -4.28
CA ILE A 213 1.24 -12.25 -5.61
C ILE A 213 1.21 -10.74 -5.42
N TRP A 214 2.15 -10.04 -6.06
CA TRP A 214 2.19 -8.58 -6.05
C TRP A 214 1.52 -8.04 -7.30
N ILE A 215 0.66 -7.04 -7.13
CA ILE A 215 0.14 -6.22 -8.22
C ILE A 215 0.55 -4.80 -7.89
N SER A 216 1.42 -4.22 -8.71
CA SER A 216 2.04 -2.94 -8.40
C SER A 216 2.00 -1.99 -9.59
N HIS A 217 1.82 -0.71 -9.31
CA HIS A 217 1.72 0.34 -10.31
C HIS A 217 2.81 1.40 -10.12
N SER A 218 3.45 1.82 -11.22
CA SER A 218 4.43 2.91 -11.25
C SER A 218 5.48 2.78 -10.14
N MET A 219 5.73 3.84 -9.37
CA MET A 219 6.70 3.84 -8.27
C MET A 219 6.50 2.71 -7.25
N GLY A 220 5.27 2.22 -7.06
CA GLY A 220 4.97 1.10 -6.16
C GLY A 220 5.73 -0.17 -6.52
N GLY A 221 5.96 -0.41 -7.82
CA GLY A 221 6.77 -1.55 -8.25
C GLY A 221 8.24 -1.44 -7.86
N LEU A 222 8.78 -0.21 -7.76
CA LEU A 222 10.14 0.00 -7.27
C LEU A 222 10.26 -0.26 -5.77
N LEU A 223 9.23 0.08 -4.99
CA LEU A 223 9.16 -0.26 -3.57
C LEU A 223 9.15 -1.78 -3.37
N VAL A 224 8.36 -2.51 -4.17
CA VAL A 224 8.34 -3.97 -4.16
C VAL A 224 9.72 -4.53 -4.51
N LYS A 225 10.38 -4.04 -5.57
CA LYS A 225 11.73 -4.48 -5.93
C LYS A 225 12.74 -4.25 -4.81
N ASN A 226 12.78 -3.05 -4.24
CA ASN A 226 13.69 -2.71 -3.14
C ASN A 226 13.49 -3.63 -1.96
N MET A 227 12.23 -3.82 -1.54
CA MET A 227 11.90 -4.74 -0.46
C MET A 227 12.37 -6.17 -0.78
N LEU A 228 12.13 -6.71 -1.97
CA LEU A 228 12.54 -8.09 -2.29
C LEU A 228 14.08 -8.25 -2.41
N VAL A 229 14.79 -7.22 -2.88
CA VAL A 229 16.25 -7.25 -3.09
C VAL A 229 17.03 -6.97 -1.80
N GLU A 230 16.72 -5.88 -1.09
CA GLU A 230 17.43 -5.46 0.13
C GLU A 230 17.31 -6.52 1.25
N LEU A 231 16.20 -7.25 1.27
CA LEU A 231 15.94 -8.25 2.27
C LEU A 231 16.66 -9.58 2.01
N LYS A 232 17.21 -9.79 0.81
CA LYS A 232 18.08 -10.93 0.48
C LYS A 232 19.53 -10.69 0.92
N SER A 233 20.04 -9.46 0.77
CA SER A 233 21.45 -9.14 1.07
C SER A 233 21.77 -9.28 2.56
N LYS A 234 20.82 -8.95 3.45
CA LYS A 234 20.96 -9.12 4.92
C LYS A 234 21.17 -10.55 5.39
N SER A 235 20.82 -11.54 4.57
CA SER A 235 20.94 -12.97 4.90
C SER A 235 22.30 -13.56 4.52
N SER A 236 23.13 -12.77 3.86
CA SER A 236 24.40 -13.18 3.28
C SER A 236 25.57 -12.50 4.00
N GLY A 237 25.61 -12.52 5.34
CA GLY A 237 26.83 -12.26 6.16
C GLY A 237 27.63 -10.96 5.98
N ASP A 238 27.27 -10.05 5.08
CA ASP A 238 28.05 -8.85 4.81
C ASP A 238 27.76 -7.76 5.86
N ASN A 239 28.82 -7.32 6.53
CA ASN A 239 28.79 -6.23 7.50
C ASN A 239 28.37 -4.92 6.83
N ASP A 240 27.11 -4.52 7.01
CA ASP A 240 26.59 -3.30 6.40
C ASP A 240 26.95 -2.04 7.22
N VAL A 241 27.73 -1.15 6.60
CA VAL A 241 28.12 0.17 7.10
C VAL A 241 26.92 1.14 7.16
N PHE A 242 25.83 0.87 6.43
CA PHE A 242 24.66 1.76 6.34
C PHE A 242 23.60 1.55 7.45
N ALA A 243 23.70 0.50 8.25
CA ALA A 243 22.74 0.26 9.36
C ALA A 243 22.94 1.22 10.56
N LYS A 244 24.07 1.93 10.64
CA LYS A 244 24.42 2.81 11.78
C LYS A 244 23.63 4.12 11.83
N GLU A 245 22.98 4.54 10.75
CA GLU A 245 22.42 5.91 10.67
C GLU A 245 20.95 6.02 11.10
N TYR A 246 20.22 4.89 11.22
CA TYR A 246 18.81 4.90 11.63
C TYR A 246 18.63 4.52 13.10
N SER A 247 19.08 5.42 13.96
CA SER A 247 18.63 5.53 15.35
C SER A 247 17.69 6.72 15.50
N LYS A 248 16.45 6.60 15.01
CA LYS A 248 15.36 7.44 15.50
C LYS A 248 14.22 6.57 16.04
N GLU A 249 14.03 6.76 17.34
CA GLU A 249 12.86 6.51 18.18
C GLU A 249 12.61 5.09 18.72
N GLU A 250 12.44 5.06 20.06
CA GLU A 250 12.18 3.92 20.96
C GLU A 250 10.92 3.11 20.63
N PHE A 251 10.14 3.53 19.65
CA PHE A 251 8.91 2.84 19.23
C PHE A 251 9.21 1.65 18.30
N PHE A 252 10.11 1.84 17.33
CA PHE A 252 10.52 0.75 16.43
C PHE A 252 11.50 -0.22 17.09
N SER A 253 12.11 0.13 18.22
CA SER A 253 13.00 -0.78 18.95
C SER A 253 12.25 -1.93 19.62
N GLN A 254 10.95 -1.79 19.94
CA GLN A 254 10.13 -2.93 20.38
C GLN A 254 9.80 -3.89 19.23
N VAL A 255 9.65 -3.36 18.01
CA VAL A 255 9.47 -4.16 16.79
C VAL A 255 10.79 -4.86 16.39
N LYS A 256 11.96 -4.33 16.77
CA LYS A 256 13.28 -4.93 16.47
C LYS A 256 13.48 -6.34 17.06
N HIS A 257 12.70 -6.76 18.05
CA HIS A 257 12.81 -8.12 18.61
C HIS A 257 12.07 -9.20 17.82
N ASN A 258 11.17 -8.81 16.90
CA ASN A 258 10.66 -9.73 15.92
C ASN A 258 11.67 -9.79 14.78
N GLN A 259 12.51 -10.82 14.80
CA GLN A 259 13.13 -11.34 13.58
C GLN A 259 12.01 -11.82 12.64
N TRP A 260 11.30 -10.90 12.01
CA TRP A 260 10.63 -11.23 10.77
C TRP A 260 11.76 -11.46 9.77
N GLU A 261 11.88 -12.70 9.28
CA GLU A 261 12.92 -12.98 8.31
C GLU A 261 12.62 -12.15 7.07
N ALA A 262 13.44 -11.15 6.84
CA ALA A 262 13.55 -10.39 5.59
C ALA A 262 13.43 -11.32 4.36
N ASN A 263 14.04 -12.50 4.43
CA ASN A 263 13.94 -13.57 3.43
C ASN A 263 12.52 -14.07 3.11
N SER A 264 11.55 -13.91 4.02
CA SER A 264 10.21 -14.47 3.89
C SER A 264 9.48 -13.90 2.69
N PHE A 265 9.54 -12.58 2.43
CA PHE A 265 8.85 -11.99 1.29
C PHE A 265 9.37 -12.51 -0.04
N ALA A 266 10.70 -12.52 -0.23
CA ALA A 266 11.31 -13.05 -1.45
C ALA A 266 10.97 -14.54 -1.63
N LYS A 267 11.19 -15.36 -0.59
CA LYS A 267 10.89 -16.80 -0.62
C LYS A 267 9.43 -17.12 -0.93
N GLN A 268 8.49 -16.33 -0.41
CA GLN A 268 7.06 -16.55 -0.62
C GLN A 268 6.51 -15.89 -1.89
N THR A 269 7.26 -15.03 -2.56
CA THR A 269 6.77 -14.36 -3.77
C THR A 269 6.69 -15.35 -4.93
N MET A 270 5.47 -15.63 -5.40
CA MET A 270 5.24 -16.50 -6.55
C MET A 270 5.19 -15.72 -7.86
N ALA A 271 4.51 -14.56 -7.83
CA ALA A 271 4.31 -13.76 -9.02
C ALA A 271 4.26 -12.26 -8.73
N ILE A 272 4.63 -11.47 -9.73
CA ILE A 272 4.54 -10.02 -9.71
C ILE A 272 3.97 -9.52 -11.03
N VAL A 273 2.94 -8.68 -10.95
CA VAL A 273 2.39 -7.91 -12.07
C VAL A 273 2.79 -6.45 -11.89
N PHE A 274 3.54 -5.92 -12.85
CA PHE A 274 3.98 -4.54 -12.92
C PHE A 274 3.16 -3.77 -13.95
N PHE A 275 2.44 -2.74 -13.51
CA PHE A 275 1.76 -1.77 -14.37
C PHE A 275 2.58 -0.49 -14.46
N SER A 276 3.11 -0.17 -15.64
CA SER A 276 3.82 1.08 -15.95
C SER A 276 4.91 1.42 -14.94
N VAL A 277 5.75 0.44 -14.57
CA VAL A 277 6.80 0.62 -13.55
C VAL A 277 8.11 1.09 -14.21
N PRO A 278 8.74 2.19 -13.75
CA PRO A 278 10.02 2.69 -14.26
C PRO A 278 11.21 1.79 -13.94
N HIS A 279 11.24 0.58 -14.48
CA HIS A 279 12.33 -0.38 -14.25
C HIS A 279 13.71 0.16 -14.63
N GLN A 280 13.76 1.03 -15.63
CA GLN A 280 14.98 1.68 -16.15
C GLN A 280 14.88 3.22 -16.06
N GLY A 281 13.94 3.71 -15.25
CA GLY A 281 13.60 5.13 -15.15
C GLY A 281 12.46 5.54 -16.09
N SER A 282 12.01 6.79 -15.91
CA SER A 282 10.94 7.41 -16.69
C SER A 282 11.49 8.62 -17.46
N PRO A 283 11.29 8.71 -18.79
CA PRO A 283 11.64 9.90 -19.56
C PRO A 283 10.97 11.15 -19.00
N LEU A 284 9.69 11.04 -18.62
CA LEU A 284 8.94 12.14 -18.01
C LEU A 284 9.57 12.60 -16.69
N ALA A 285 9.90 11.67 -15.80
CA ALA A 285 10.58 12.00 -14.55
C ALA A 285 11.90 12.71 -14.83
N THR A 286 12.66 12.26 -15.83
CA THR A 286 13.93 12.85 -16.25
C THR A 286 13.74 14.28 -16.76
N SER A 287 12.77 14.51 -17.65
CA SER A 287 12.48 15.84 -18.18
C SER A 287 12.06 16.84 -17.09
N VAL A 288 11.21 16.42 -16.15
CA VAL A 288 10.73 17.28 -15.05
C VAL A 288 11.83 17.59 -14.04
N THR A 289 12.74 16.64 -13.81
CA THR A 289 13.79 16.76 -12.79
C THR A 289 15.10 17.35 -13.28
N GLN A 290 15.40 17.30 -14.58
CA GLN A 290 16.60 17.89 -15.17
C GLN A 290 16.33 19.18 -15.94
N GLY A 291 15.06 19.49 -16.25
CA GLY A 291 14.69 20.67 -17.02
C GLY A 291 14.84 22.00 -16.27
N VAL A 292 14.75 23.10 -17.02
CA VAL A 292 14.80 24.49 -16.51
C VAL A 292 13.76 24.77 -15.42
N LEU A 293 12.66 24.01 -15.40
CA LEU A 293 11.60 24.13 -14.41
C LEU A 293 11.95 23.50 -13.06
N ARG A 294 13.05 22.74 -12.91
CA ARG A 294 13.40 22.06 -11.66
C ARG A 294 13.46 23.01 -10.45
N GLN A 295 14.07 24.19 -10.62
CA GLN A 295 14.21 25.17 -9.53
C GLN A 295 12.85 25.75 -9.09
N VAL A 296 11.88 25.78 -10.01
CA VAL A 296 10.52 26.27 -9.77
C VAL A 296 9.63 25.14 -9.21
N LEU A 297 9.72 23.93 -9.78
CA LEU A 297 8.85 22.79 -9.49
C LEU A 297 9.26 21.97 -8.26
N GLN A 298 10.51 22.12 -7.79
CA GLN A 298 11.10 21.37 -6.68
C GLN A 298 10.61 19.90 -6.57
N PRO A 299 10.97 19.05 -7.55
CA PRO A 299 10.53 17.65 -7.59
C PRO A 299 10.84 16.88 -6.30
N ALA A 300 9.93 15.98 -5.92
CA ALA A 300 10.11 15.08 -4.77
C ALA A 300 11.34 14.17 -4.95
N THR A 301 11.92 13.72 -3.83
CA THR A 301 13.12 12.85 -3.81
C THR A 301 12.88 11.60 -4.66
N GLU A 302 11.72 10.99 -4.51
CA GLU A 302 11.33 9.76 -5.18
C GLU A 302 11.18 9.94 -6.69
N LEU A 303 10.71 11.12 -7.13
CA LEU A 303 10.65 11.45 -8.55
C LEU A 303 12.05 11.62 -9.15
N CYS A 304 13.00 12.16 -8.38
CA CYS A 304 14.41 12.25 -8.78
C CYS A 304 15.10 10.87 -8.81
N GLU A 305 14.67 9.94 -7.97
CA GLU A 305 15.16 8.55 -7.97
C GLU A 305 14.64 7.74 -9.17
N MET A 306 13.56 8.18 -9.82
CA MET A 306 12.99 7.53 -11.01
C MET A 306 13.56 8.01 -12.36
N ARG A 307 14.67 8.76 -12.36
CA ARG A 307 15.30 9.24 -13.60
C ARG A 307 15.98 8.11 -14.38
N THR A 308 16.03 8.25 -15.72
CA THR A 308 16.64 7.26 -16.62
C THR A 308 18.15 7.16 -16.48
N ASP A 309 18.80 8.22 -15.98
CA ASP A 309 20.23 8.27 -15.73
C ASP A 309 20.62 7.79 -14.32
N ASN A 310 19.67 7.32 -13.50
CA ASN A 310 19.97 6.91 -12.12
C ASN A 310 20.63 5.51 -12.08
N PRO A 311 21.94 5.39 -11.76
CA PRO A 311 22.62 4.10 -11.72
C PRO A 311 22.09 3.18 -10.62
N ALA A 312 21.60 3.73 -9.50
CA ALA A 312 21.04 2.93 -8.41
C ALA A 312 19.76 2.20 -8.85
N LEU A 313 18.94 2.83 -9.70
CA LEU A 313 17.72 2.23 -10.25
C LEU A 313 18.03 1.06 -11.19
N HIS A 314 19.02 1.25 -12.08
CA HIS A 314 19.49 0.19 -12.97
C HIS A 314 20.07 -1.00 -12.18
N HIS A 315 20.86 -0.70 -11.16
CA HIS A 315 21.43 -1.72 -10.28
C HIS A 315 20.35 -2.50 -9.53
N LEU A 316 19.36 -1.81 -8.94
CA LEU A 316 18.20 -2.43 -8.31
C LEU A 316 17.47 -3.38 -9.28
N ASN A 317 17.25 -2.92 -10.52
CA ASN A 317 16.59 -3.73 -11.53
C ASN A 317 17.40 -4.99 -11.89
N GLN A 318 18.72 -4.88 -12.04
CA GLN A 318 19.61 -6.03 -12.30
C GLN A 318 19.57 -7.05 -11.17
N LEU A 319 19.64 -6.58 -9.92
CA LEU A 319 19.53 -7.43 -8.73
C LEU A 319 18.17 -8.14 -8.68
N PHE A 320 17.08 -7.41 -8.94
CA PHE A 320 15.74 -7.98 -8.97
C PHE A 320 15.58 -9.03 -10.07
N VAL A 321 16.06 -8.77 -11.29
CA VAL A 321 16.00 -9.75 -12.40
C VAL A 321 16.76 -11.03 -12.02
N SER A 322 17.91 -10.89 -11.36
CA SER A 322 18.71 -12.02 -10.89
C SER A 322 17.97 -12.81 -9.79
N LEU A 323 17.32 -12.10 -8.85
CA LEU A 323 16.48 -12.71 -7.82
C LEU A 323 15.30 -13.47 -8.44
N ALA A 324 14.55 -12.84 -9.35
CA ALA A 324 13.36 -13.41 -9.97
C ALA A 324 13.70 -14.69 -10.74
N LYS A 325 14.82 -14.69 -11.49
CA LYS A 325 15.33 -15.91 -12.16
C LYS A 325 15.71 -16.99 -11.16
N ALA A 326 16.47 -16.63 -10.12
CA ALA A 326 16.94 -17.60 -9.12
C ALA A 326 15.81 -18.26 -8.33
N GLN A 327 14.71 -17.55 -8.09
CA GLN A 327 13.55 -18.03 -7.34
C GLN A 327 12.36 -18.46 -8.23
N SER A 328 12.52 -18.43 -9.55
CA SER A 328 11.45 -18.72 -10.51
C SER A 328 10.18 -17.90 -10.28
N ILE A 329 10.33 -16.63 -9.92
CA ILE A 329 9.21 -15.70 -9.74
C ILE A 329 8.62 -15.39 -11.12
N ALA A 330 7.32 -15.62 -11.29
CA ALA A 330 6.62 -15.24 -12.51
C ALA A 330 6.45 -13.71 -12.56
N VAL A 331 6.96 -13.06 -13.61
CA VAL A 331 6.88 -11.60 -13.75
C VAL A 331 6.14 -11.24 -15.03
N LEU A 332 5.09 -10.44 -14.90
CA LEU A 332 4.37 -9.82 -16.02
C LEU A 332 4.54 -8.30 -15.92
N THR A 333 5.06 -7.68 -16.97
CA THR A 333 5.15 -6.21 -17.08
C THR A 333 4.21 -5.73 -18.18
N LEU A 334 3.36 -4.76 -17.84
CA LEU A 334 2.40 -4.12 -18.73
C LEU A 334 2.75 -2.63 -18.79
N ASN A 335 3.06 -2.13 -19.98
CA ASN A 335 3.43 -0.74 -20.23
C ASN A 335 2.28 0.04 -20.89
N GLU A 336 2.42 1.37 -20.96
CA GLU A 336 1.38 2.25 -21.49
C GLU A 336 1.34 2.17 -23.02
N SER A 337 0.19 1.79 -23.58
CA SER A 337 -0.04 1.87 -25.03
C SER A 337 -0.47 3.26 -25.48
N GLU A 338 -1.10 4.03 -24.60
CA GLU A 338 -1.67 5.35 -24.88
C GLU A 338 -1.17 6.38 -23.86
N PRO A 339 -0.89 7.63 -24.28
CA PRO A 339 -0.39 8.68 -23.39
C PRO A 339 -1.48 9.23 -22.47
N VAL A 340 -1.10 9.64 -21.26
CA VAL A 340 -2.00 10.37 -20.35
C VAL A 340 -1.88 11.87 -20.62
N LEU A 341 -3.01 12.55 -20.77
CA LEU A 341 -3.04 14.01 -20.88
C LEU A 341 -2.64 14.67 -19.55
N HIS A 342 -1.60 15.47 -19.57
CA HIS A 342 -1.18 16.24 -18.40
C HIS A 342 -2.24 17.28 -18.04
N LYS A 343 -2.85 17.14 -16.85
CA LYS A 343 -4.02 17.94 -16.45
C LYS A 343 -3.81 19.45 -16.50
N THR A 344 -2.59 19.93 -16.30
CA THR A 344 -2.28 21.38 -16.27
C THR A 344 -1.86 21.93 -17.62
N THR A 345 -1.23 21.13 -18.48
CA THR A 345 -0.60 21.62 -19.73
C THR A 345 -1.26 21.06 -20.99
N GLY A 346 -2.12 20.05 -20.87
CA GLY A 346 -2.81 19.41 -21.98
C GLY A 346 -1.92 18.54 -22.87
N TYR A 347 -0.61 18.43 -22.60
CA TYR A 347 0.29 17.62 -23.40
C TYR A 347 0.07 16.12 -23.14
N PRO A 348 0.03 15.28 -24.19
CA PRO A 348 0.04 13.83 -24.06
C PRO A 348 1.42 13.38 -23.57
N LEU A 349 1.47 12.67 -22.45
CA LEU A 349 2.70 12.20 -21.85
C LEU A 349 2.61 10.70 -21.57
N HIS A 350 3.63 9.96 -22.01
CA HIS A 350 3.90 8.62 -21.49
C HIS A 350 4.81 8.75 -20.29
N PHE A 351 4.44 8.07 -19.21
CA PHE A 351 5.32 7.92 -18.07
C PHE A 351 6.36 6.85 -18.36
N ILE A 352 5.87 5.68 -18.77
CA ILE A 352 6.66 4.53 -19.17
C ILE A 352 6.21 4.14 -20.58
N PRO A 353 6.98 4.50 -21.62
CA PRO A 353 6.65 4.10 -22.99
C PRO A 353 6.70 2.56 -23.14
N PRO A 354 6.01 2.02 -24.16
CA PRO A 354 5.84 0.58 -24.35
C PRO A 354 7.15 -0.20 -24.49
#